data_AF-A0A2T0UFP7-F1
#
_entry.id   AF-A0A2T0UFP7-F1
#
_cell.length_a   1.000
_cell.length_b   1.000
_cell.length_c   1.000
_cell.angle_alpha   90.00
_cell.angle_beta   90.00
_cell.angle_gamma   90.00
#
_symmetry.space_group_name_H-M   'P 1'
#
loop_
_entity.id
_entity.type
_entity.pdbx_description
1 polymer ?
#
loop_
_entity_poly.entity_id
_entity_poly.type
_entity_poly.pdbx_seq_one_letter_code
_entity_poly.pdbx_strand_id
1 'polypeptide(L)' 'MTANTSIDPAVFLHDQLAQASPDLMRDLLTTFINALLSAQADSVCGAEYGTRSPDRTNSRNGYRHRDLD' A
#
# COMPACT_ATOMS: atom_id res chain seq x y z
N MET A 1 28.44 23.26 -10.43
CA MET A 1 27.10 23.25 -11.07
C MET A 1 26.33 22.10 -10.49
N THR A 2 25.28 22.37 -9.71
CA THR A 2 24.36 21.34 -9.21
C THR A 2 23.16 21.31 -10.15
N ALA A 3 23.02 20.25 -10.93
CA ALA A 3 21.85 20.07 -11.78
C ALA A 3 20.64 19.77 -10.89
N ASN A 4 19.58 20.57 -11.02
CA ASN A 4 18.27 20.20 -10.47
C ASN A 4 17.71 19.06 -11.34
N THR A 5 17.94 17.82 -10.93
CA THR A 5 17.24 16.65 -11.47
C THR A 5 15.80 16.65 -10.96
N SER A 6 14.97 17.51 -11.55
CA SER A 6 13.52 17.47 -11.38
C SER A 6 12.99 16.34 -12.25
N ILE A 7 12.79 15.16 -11.67
CA ILE A 7 12.14 14.04 -12.35
C ILE A 7 10.63 14.32 -12.39
N ASP A 8 10.02 14.24 -13.56
CA ASP A 8 8.57 14.22 -13.70
C ASP A 8 8.04 12.84 -13.27
N PRO A 9 7.25 12.76 -12.18
CA PRO A 9 6.78 11.48 -11.65
C PRO A 9 5.83 10.75 -12.61
N ALA A 10 5.07 11.45 -13.45
CA ALA A 10 4.13 10.82 -14.37
C ALA A 10 4.85 10.11 -15.52
N VAL A 11 5.88 10.74 -16.08
CA VAL A 11 6.74 10.16 -17.12
C VAL A 11 7.51 8.98 -16.56
N PHE A 12 8.11 9.12 -15.38
CA PHE A 12 8.82 8.04 -14.70
C PHE A 12 7.93 6.81 -14.47
N LEU A 13 6.71 7.00 -13.98
CA LEU A 13 5.76 5.91 -13.75
C LEU A 13 5.37 5.23 -15.08
N HIS A 14 5.11 6.01 -16.13
CA HIS A 14 4.78 5.47 -17.45
C HIS A 14 5.90 4.60 -18.03
N ASP A 15 7.15 5.07 -17.95
CA ASP A 15 8.31 4.31 -18.43
C ASP A 15 8.49 3.00 -17.64
N GLN A 16 8.31 3.05 -16.32
CA GLN A 16 8.39 1.87 -15.46
C GLN A 16 7.27 0.85 -15.76
N LEU A 17 6.05 1.30 -16.04
CA LEU A 17 4.96 0.44 -16.48
C LEU A 17 5.20 -0.14 -17.87
N ALA A 18 5.67 0.68 -18.82
CA ALA A 18 5.95 0.26 -20.18
C ALA A 18 7.05 -0.80 -20.25
N GLN A 19 8.04 -0.70 -19.34
CA GLN A 19 9.12 -1.68 -19.21
C GLN A 19 8.75 -2.89 -18.33
N ALA A 20 7.51 -2.95 -17.82
CA ALA A 20 7.05 -3.97 -16.88
C ALA A 20 8.06 -4.19 -15.74
N SER A 21 8.50 -3.09 -15.11
CA SER A 21 9.61 -3.17 -14.17
C SER A 21 9.26 -4.05 -12.96
N PRO A 22 10.14 -5.01 -12.58
CA PRO A 22 9.84 -5.95 -11.49
C PRO A 22 9.60 -5.26 -10.15
N ASP A 23 10.31 -4.17 -9.86
CA ASP A 23 10.18 -3.45 -8.59
C ASP A 23 8.86 -2.67 -8.51
N LEU A 24 8.43 -2.03 -9.60
CA LEU A 24 7.11 -1.39 -9.64
C LEU A 24 5.99 -2.43 -9.46
N MET A 25 6.11 -3.59 -10.11
CA MET A 25 5.14 -4.67 -9.93
C MET A 25 5.10 -5.18 -8.48
N ARG A 26 6.26 -5.31 -7.83
CA ARG A 26 6.36 -5.70 -6.40
C ARG A 26 5.71 -4.68 -5.48
N ASP A 27 5.91 -3.38 -5.72
CA ASP A 27 5.30 -2.30 -4.93
C ASP A 27 3.78 -2.24 -5.12
N LEU A 28 3.31 -2.37 -6.36
CA LEU A 28 1.87 -2.42 -6.66
C LEU A 28 1.21 -3.65 -6.03
N LEU A 29 1.85 -4.82 -6.13
CA LEU A 29 1.36 -6.04 -5.50
C LEU A 29 1.32 -5.90 -3.97
N THR A 30 2.38 -5.36 -3.37
CA THR A 30 2.44 -5.09 -1.93
C THR A 30 1.32 -4.17 -1.49
N THR A 31 1.08 -3.09 -2.23
CA THR A 31 -0.01 -2.14 -1.98
C THR A 31 -1.37 -2.83 -2.05
N PHE A 32 -1.59 -3.63 -3.09
CA PHE A 32 -2.85 -4.32 -3.31
C PHE A 32 -3.13 -5.36 -2.21
N ILE A 33 -2.13 -6.17 -1.83
CA ILE A 33 -2.22 -7.13 -0.73
C ILE A 33 -2.55 -6.41 0.58
N ASN A 34 -1.84 -5.31 0.88
CA ASN A 34 -2.08 -4.53 2.10
C ASN A 34 -3.50 -3.94 2.13
N ALA A 35 -4.04 -3.51 0.98
CA ALA A 35 -5.42 -3.01 0.89
C ALA A 35 -6.45 -4.10 1.18
N LEU A 36 -6.28 -5.30 0.59
CA LEU A 36 -7.18 -6.43 0.83
C LEU A 36 -7.15 -6.88 2.29
N LEU A 37 -5.95 -7.03 2.87
CA LEU A 37 -5.78 -7.41 4.27
C LEU A 37 -6.32 -6.31 5.21
N SER A 38 -6.19 -5.04 4.83
CA SER A 38 -6.77 -3.94 5.60
C SER A 38 -8.28 -3.98 5.62
N ALA A 39 -8.93 -4.21 4.48
CA ALA A 39 -10.38 -4.34 4.41
C ALA A 39 -10.89 -5.52 5.25
N GLN A 40 -10.16 -6.65 5.23
CA GLN A 40 -10.47 -7.79 6.10
C GLN A 40 -10.32 -7.43 7.57
N ALA A 41 -9.25 -6.72 7.96
CA ALA A 41 -9.04 -6.29 9.34
C ALA A 41 -10.16 -5.34 9.82
N ASP A 42 -10.65 -4.46 8.95
CA ASP A 42 -11.75 -3.55 9.26
C ASP A 42 -13.07 -4.32 9.47
N SER A 43 -13.32 -5.35 8.65
CA SER A 43 -14.45 -6.27 8.86
C SER A 43 -14.35 -7.02 10.18
N VAL A 44 -13.17 -7.52 10.55
CA VAL A 44 -12.95 -8.21 11.84
C VAL A 44 -13.10 -7.24 13.03
N CYS A 45 -12.65 -6.00 12.90
CA CYS A 45 -12.78 -5.00 13.96
C CYS A 45 -14.20 -4.46 14.11
N GLY A 46 -15.07 -4.64 13.10
CA GLY A 46 -16.40 -4.03 13.02
C GLY A 46 -16.36 -2.53 12.69
N ALA A 47 -15.22 -2.02 12.22
CA ALA A 47 -15.02 -0.60 11.93
C ALA A 47 -13.75 -0.37 11.11
N GLU A 48 -13.79 0.63 10.22
CA GLU A 48 -12.62 1.12 9.49
C GLU A 48 -11.54 1.64 10.44
N TYR A 49 -10.28 1.58 10.01
CA TYR A 49 -9.15 2.12 10.77
C TYR A 49 -9.33 3.59 11.18
N GLY A 50 -9.10 3.91 12.46
CA GLY A 50 -9.19 5.28 12.99
C GLY A 50 -10.61 5.81 13.20
N THR A 51 -11.64 5.14 12.68
CA THR A 51 -13.03 5.62 12.76
C THR A 51 -13.70 5.23 14.08
N ARG A 52 -14.42 6.18 14.70
CA ARG A 52 -15.28 5.87 15.85
C ARG A 52 -16.54 5.17 15.36
N SER A 53 -16.79 3.96 15.84
CA SER A 53 -17.99 3.17 15.52
C SER A 53 -18.48 2.47 16.78
N PRO A 54 -19.80 2.40 17.03
CA PRO A 54 -20.36 1.62 18.13
C PRO A 54 -20.19 0.10 17.92
N ASP A 55 -20.03 -0.35 16.68
CA ASP A 55 -19.84 -1.77 16.32
C ASP A 55 -18.39 -2.23 16.50
N ARG A 56 -17.48 -1.32 16.88
CA ARG A 56 -16.06 -1.64 17.07
C ARG A 56 -15.88 -2.55 18.28
N THR A 57 -15.39 -3.77 18.05
CA THR A 57 -15.09 -4.74 19.11
C THR A 57 -13.58 -4.97 19.32
N ASN A 58 -12.75 -4.54 18.37
CA ASN A 58 -11.29 -4.68 18.44
C ASN A 58 -10.55 -3.50 17.77
N SER A 59 -9.23 -3.41 17.98
CA SER A 59 -8.35 -2.42 17.37
C SER A 59 -7.13 -3.09 16.71
N ARG A 60 -6.60 -2.41 15.68
CA ARG A 60 -5.44 -2.88 14.93
C ARG A 60 -4.17 -2.62 15.77
N ASN A 61 -3.28 -3.61 15.83
CA ASN A 61 -2.03 -3.57 16.62
C ASN A 61 -0.79 -3.39 15.73
N GLY A 62 -0.90 -2.54 14.71
CA GLY A 62 0.17 -2.29 13.74
C GLY A 62 0.42 -3.44 12.75
N TYR A 63 1.48 -3.27 11.96
CA TYR A 63 1.91 -4.23 10.93
C TYR A 63 3.12 -5.04 11.40
N ARG A 64 3.26 -6.24 10.84
CA ARG A 64 4.44 -7.10 11.00
C ARG A 64 4.87 -7.60 9.64
N HIS A 65 6.19 -7.72 9.45
CA HIS A 65 6.73 -8.29 8.23
C HIS A 65 6.31 -9.75 8.10
N ARG A 66 5.94 -10.15 6.88
CA ARG A 66 5.67 -11.53 6.51
C ARG A 66 6.14 -11.72 5.08
N ASP A 67 7.00 -12.71 4.86
CA ASP A 67 7.43 -13.07 3.52
C ASP A 67 6.27 -13.67 2.71
N LEU A 68 6.30 -13.43 1.41
CA LEU A 68 5.39 -14.04 0.44
C LEU A 68 6.09 -15.29 -0.10
N ASP A 69 6.00 -16.39 0.67
CA ASP A 69 6.47 -17.72 0.25
C ASP A 69 5.64 -18.29 -0.92
#